data_AF-Q4KCB5-F1
#
_entry.id   AF-Q4KCB5-F1
#
_cell.length_a   1.000
_cell.length_b   1.000
_cell.length_c   1.000
_cell.angle_alpha   90.00
_cell.angle_beta   90.00
_cell.angle_gamma   90.00
#
_symmetry.space_group_name_H-M   'P 1'
#
loop_
_entity.id
_entity.type
_entity.pdbx_description
1 polymer ?
#
loop_
_entity_poly.entity_id
_entity_poly.type
_entity_poly.pdbx_seq_one_letter_code
_entity_poly.pdbx_strand_id
1 'polypeptide(L)'
;MTKPTRPTRRDEQAALLDECIAQALESMLEQDTDITHRAVVRAIEGLSAPSSITRDNYRRSLVEFYQATQAERRQWVKRVQKVSQANVIAQLAAKDLRIQELERQVTTLTASHKAIILAVGEMGGMKAWSRFFEKYEHVSKELQMLLHQSDFSK
;
A
#
# COMPACT_ATOMS: atom_id res chain seq x y z
N MET A 1 12.92 -1.28 25.07
CA MET A 1 14.13 -0.98 25.88
C MET A 1 13.98 0.41 26.47
N THR A 2 14.59 0.72 27.61
CA THR A 2 14.60 2.08 28.17
C THR A 2 15.87 2.79 27.74
N LYS A 3 15.77 4.08 27.41
CA LYS A 3 16.94 4.90 27.04
C LYS A 3 17.90 4.92 28.24
N PRO A 4 19.20 4.62 28.04
CA PRO A 4 20.14 4.57 29.15
C PRO A 4 20.30 5.94 29.80
N THR A 5 20.46 5.95 31.12
CA THR A 5 20.64 7.17 31.91
C THR A 5 22.09 7.64 31.85
N ARG A 6 22.28 8.96 31.72
CA ARG A 6 23.61 9.57 31.69
C ARG A 6 24.32 9.36 33.04
N PRO A 7 25.61 8.97 33.05
CA PRO A 7 26.41 8.87 34.27
C PRO A 7 26.54 10.23 34.98
N THR A 8 26.56 10.22 36.32
CA THR A 8 26.59 11.43 37.17
C THR A 8 27.95 12.11 37.26
N ARG A 9 29.05 11.38 37.04
CA ARG A 9 30.41 11.94 36.96
C ARG A 9 30.91 11.85 35.52
N ARG A 10 30.71 12.94 34.77
CA ARG A 10 31.33 13.14 33.44
C ARG A 10 32.03 14.47 33.41
N ASP A 11 33.14 14.49 32.68
CA ASP A 11 33.79 15.74 32.29
C ASP A 11 32.89 16.52 31.33
N GLU A 12 32.97 17.85 31.34
CA GLU A 12 32.14 18.74 30.54
C GLU A 12 32.27 18.44 29.05
N GLN A 13 33.50 18.22 28.57
CA GLN A 13 33.76 17.85 27.18
C GLN A 13 33.14 16.51 26.80
N ALA A 14 33.18 15.53 27.71
CA ALA A 14 32.58 14.22 27.48
C ALA A 14 31.04 14.28 27.47
N ALA A 15 30.45 15.16 28.29
CA ALA A 15 29.01 15.38 28.33
C ALA A 15 28.50 16.08 27.06
N LEU A 16 29.22 17.10 26.56
CA LEU A 16 28.90 17.75 25.28
C LEU A 16 28.95 16.75 24.12
N LEU A 17 29.98 15.91 24.08
CA LEU A 17 30.11 14.88 23.04
C LEU A 17 28.96 13.86 23.11
N ASP A 18 28.49 13.50 24.31
CA ASP A 18 27.33 12.61 24.47
C ASP A 18 26.04 13.23 23.94
N GLU A 19 25.87 14.55 24.09
CA GLU A 19 24.73 15.29 23.54
C GLU A 19 24.76 15.29 22.02
N CYS A 20 25.92 15.56 21.42
CA CYS A 20 26.10 15.44 19.98
C CYS A 20 25.80 14.02 19.49
N ILE A 21 26.25 12.98 20.22
CA ILE A 21 25.94 11.58 19.89
C ILE A 21 24.44 11.31 19.97
N ALA A 22 23.77 11.75 21.04
CA ALA A 22 22.34 11.56 21.19
C ALA A 22 21.55 12.27 20.08
N GLN A 23 21.92 13.50 19.73
CA GLN A 23 21.29 14.28 18.65
C GLN A 23 21.50 13.62 17.28
N ALA A 24 22.72 13.16 16.99
CA ALA A 24 23.00 12.45 15.74
C ALA A 24 22.19 11.16 15.64
N LEU A 25 22.11 10.37 16.73
CA LEU A 25 21.32 9.14 16.76
C LEU A 25 19.81 9.39 16.57
N GLU A 26 19.28 10.45 17.17
CA GLU A 26 17.89 10.85 16.97
C GLU A 26 17.64 11.24 15.50
N SER A 27 18.50 12.08 14.93
CA SER A 27 18.39 12.49 13.52
C SER A 27 18.51 11.31 12.56
N MET A 28 19.41 10.36 12.85
CA MET A 28 19.55 9.13 12.07
C MET A 28 18.30 8.26 12.14
N LEU A 29 17.67 8.16 13.32
CA LEU A 29 16.41 7.44 13.52
C LEU A 29 15.26 8.11 12.75
N GLU A 30 15.18 9.45 12.77
CA GLU A 30 14.17 10.22 12.04
C GLU A 30 14.27 10.00 10.52
N GLN A 31 15.50 10.07 9.99
CA GLN A 31 15.81 9.88 8.57
C GLN A 31 15.83 8.40 8.14
N ASP A 32 15.64 7.47 9.08
CA ASP A 32 15.78 6.01 8.89
C ASP A 32 17.12 5.58 8.25
N THR A 33 18.19 6.30 8.56
CA THR A 33 19.55 5.94 8.12
C THR A 33 20.12 4.85 9.02
N ASP A 34 20.95 3.95 8.48
CA ASP A 34 21.44 2.79 9.23
C ASP A 34 22.31 3.22 10.43
N ILE A 35 21.82 2.94 11.63
CA ILE A 35 22.51 3.27 12.87
C ILE A 35 23.64 2.26 13.09
N THR A 36 24.87 2.68 12.80
CA THR A 36 26.09 1.92 13.09
C THR A 36 27.11 2.82 13.77
N HIS A 37 27.99 2.23 14.59
CA HIS A 37 29.07 2.96 15.26
C HIS A 37 29.92 3.80 14.30
N ARG A 38 30.16 3.32 13.07
CA ARG A 38 30.91 4.06 12.03
C ARG A 38 30.08 5.18 11.41
N ALA A 39 28.78 4.98 11.22
CA ALA A 39 27.90 6.02 10.69
C ALA A 39 27.75 7.18 11.70
N VAL A 40 27.64 6.89 12.99
CA VAL A 40 27.61 7.91 14.06
C VAL A 40 28.91 8.73 14.07
N VAL A 41 30.07 8.08 13.91
CA VAL A 41 31.37 8.78 13.80
C VAL A 41 31.42 9.73 12.61
N ARG A 42 30.81 9.37 11.47
CA ARG A 42 30.76 10.25 10.29
C ARG A 42 29.78 11.40 10.44
N ALA A 43 28.77 11.25 11.29
CA ALA A 43 27.72 12.24 11.50
C ALA A 43 28.14 13.36 12.46
N ILE A 44 29.25 13.20 13.20
CA ILE A 44 29.67 14.12 14.26
C ILE A 44 31.11 14.55 14.03
N GLU A 45 31.32 15.86 13.92
CA GLU A 45 32.66 16.44 13.93
C GLU A 45 33.24 16.39 15.36
N GLY A 46 34.42 15.77 15.53
CA GLY A 46 35.08 15.64 16.83
C GLY A 46 35.21 14.21 17.36
N LEU A 47 34.59 13.22 16.72
CA LEU A 47 34.79 11.81 17.02
C LEU A 47 35.67 11.17 15.93
N SER A 48 36.90 10.76 16.26
CA SER A 48 37.83 10.20 15.26
C SER A 48 37.69 8.69 15.05
N ALA A 49 37.23 7.97 16.08
CA ALA A 49 37.24 6.51 16.08
C ALA A 49 35.97 5.90 16.68
N PRO A 50 35.42 4.83 16.07
CA PRO A 50 34.30 4.06 16.64
C PRO A 50 34.59 3.50 18.04
N SER A 51 35.87 3.28 18.36
CA SER A 51 36.30 2.81 19.68
C SER A 51 35.90 3.74 20.82
N SER A 52 35.76 5.04 20.56
CA SER A 52 35.35 6.04 21.55
C SER A 52 33.88 5.90 21.96
N ILE A 53 33.09 5.17 21.16
CA ILE A 53 31.71 4.77 21.50
C ILE A 53 31.73 3.37 22.12
N THR A 54 32.41 2.40 21.50
CA THR A 54 32.34 0.99 21.93
C THR A 54 33.02 0.70 23.26
N ARG A 55 34.02 1.52 23.66
CA ARG A 55 34.69 1.38 24.97
C ARG A 55 33.91 1.98 26.12
N ASP A 56 33.01 2.93 25.84
CA ASP A 56 32.19 3.60 26.85
C ASP A 56 30.85 2.88 26.99
N ASN A 57 30.57 2.36 28.19
CA ASN A 57 29.36 1.59 28.45
C ASN A 57 28.08 2.37 28.17
N TYR A 58 28.03 3.65 28.53
CA TYR A 58 26.85 4.47 28.31
C TYR A 58 26.65 4.73 26.81
N ARG A 59 27.70 5.17 26.10
CA ARG A 59 27.59 5.47 24.66
C ARG A 59 27.24 4.22 23.84
N ARG A 60 27.85 3.09 24.16
CA ARG A 60 27.51 1.80 23.56
C ARG A 60 26.04 1.44 23.79
N SER A 61 25.58 1.50 25.05
CA SER A 61 24.18 1.20 25.38
C SER A 61 23.19 2.15 24.69
N LEU A 62 23.60 3.41 24.45
CA LEU A 62 22.80 4.40 23.76
C LEU A 62 22.63 4.00 22.28
N VAL A 63 23.73 3.65 21.60
CA VAL A 63 23.67 3.16 20.21
C VAL A 63 22.82 1.89 20.12
N GLU A 64 23.00 0.93 21.02
CA GLU A 64 22.23 -0.32 21.05
C GLU A 64 20.72 -0.05 21.24
N PHE A 65 20.36 0.89 22.11
CA PHE A 65 18.97 1.32 22.30
C PHE A 65 18.37 1.87 21.00
N TYR A 66 19.07 2.77 20.32
CA TYR A 66 18.58 3.36 19.07
C TYR A 66 18.53 2.34 17.92
N GLN A 67 19.51 1.41 17.85
CA GLN A 67 19.48 0.29 16.90
C GLN A 67 18.27 -0.61 17.11
N ALA A 68 17.98 -0.99 18.36
CA ALA A 68 16.81 -1.79 18.68
C ALA A 68 15.50 -1.06 18.33
N THR A 69 15.43 0.24 18.63
CA THR A 69 14.28 1.09 18.29
C THR A 69 14.08 1.17 16.77
N GLN A 70 15.15 1.33 16.00
CA GLN A 70 15.10 1.33 14.53
C GLN A 70 14.63 -0.03 13.99
N ALA A 71 15.14 -1.13 14.53
CA ALA A 71 14.75 -2.47 14.13
C ALA A 71 13.25 -2.73 14.39
N GLU A 72 12.75 -2.31 15.55
CA GLU A 72 11.33 -2.40 15.89
C GLU A 72 10.46 -1.58 14.94
N ARG A 73 10.86 -0.33 14.66
CA ARG A 73 10.17 0.56 13.70
C ARG A 73 10.10 -0.07 12.32
N ARG A 74 11.23 -0.57 11.80
CA ARG A 74 11.30 -1.23 10.47
C ARG A 74 10.48 -2.52 10.44
N GLN A 75 10.48 -3.31 11.50
CA GLN A 75 9.63 -4.50 11.60
C GLN A 75 8.15 -4.14 11.59
N TRP A 76 7.74 -3.08 12.28
CA TRP A 76 6.37 -2.60 12.26
C TRP A 76 5.96 -2.13 10.86
N VAL A 77 6.78 -1.31 10.19
CA VAL A 77 6.54 -0.87 8.81
C VAL A 77 6.40 -2.07 7.86
N LYS A 78 7.32 -3.04 7.95
CA LYS A 78 7.27 -4.26 7.13
C LYS A 78 5.99 -5.08 7.36
N ARG A 79 5.53 -5.19 8.61
CA ARG A 79 4.26 -5.85 8.95
C ARG A 79 3.08 -5.11 8.34
N VAL A 80 3.03 -3.78 8.48
CA VAL A 80 1.96 -2.94 7.91
C VAL A 80 1.92 -3.08 6.39
N GLN A 81 3.06 -3.01 5.70
CA GLN A 81 3.15 -3.18 4.25
C GLN A 81 2.66 -4.57 3.80
N LYS A 82 3.01 -5.63 4.52
CA LYS A 82 2.54 -6.99 4.20
C LYS A 82 1.02 -7.11 4.38
N VAL A 83 0.48 -6.55 5.45
CA VAL A 83 -0.96 -6.56 5.73
C VAL A 83 -1.73 -5.71 4.71
N SER A 84 -1.23 -4.53 4.36
CA SER A 84 -1.85 -3.68 3.34
C SER A 84 -1.83 -4.34 1.96
N GLN A 85 -0.71 -4.95 1.56
CA GLN A 85 -0.61 -5.69 0.30
C GLN A 85 -1.60 -6.87 0.25
N ALA A 86 -1.69 -7.65 1.33
CA ALA A 86 -2.63 -8.76 1.42
C ALA A 86 -4.10 -8.29 1.32
N ASN A 87 -4.43 -7.16 1.97
CA ASN A 87 -5.76 -6.55 1.88
C ASN A 87 -6.07 -6.05 0.46
N VAL A 88 -5.12 -5.41 -0.22
CA VAL A 88 -5.28 -4.97 -1.62
C VAL A 88 -5.52 -6.15 -2.54
N ILE A 89 -4.76 -7.24 -2.39
CA ILE A 89 -4.95 -8.47 -3.19
C ILE A 89 -6.34 -9.07 -2.94
N ALA A 90 -6.79 -9.14 -1.69
CA ALA A 90 -8.11 -9.65 -1.35
C ALA A 90 -9.24 -8.78 -1.95
N GLN A 91 -9.11 -7.45 -1.91
CA GLN A 91 -10.07 -6.54 -2.51
C GLN A 91 -10.10 -6.66 -4.04
N LEU A 92 -8.94 -6.85 -4.67
CA LEU A 92 -8.85 -7.08 -6.11
C LEU A 92 -9.58 -8.37 -6.50
N ALA A 93 -9.30 -9.47 -5.82
CA ALA A 93 -9.97 -10.75 -6.06
C ALA A 93 -11.49 -10.66 -5.86
N ALA A 94 -11.96 -9.94 -4.83
CA ALA A 94 -13.39 -9.73 -4.59
C ALA A 94 -14.04 -8.91 -5.72
N LYS A 95 -13.33 -7.91 -6.25
CA LYS A 95 -13.79 -7.12 -7.39
C LYS A 95 -13.83 -7.93 -8.67
N ASP A 96 -12.84 -8.77 -8.93
CA ASP A 96 -12.81 -9.65 -10.11
C ASP A 96 -13.98 -10.64 -10.09
N LEU A 97 -14.27 -11.25 -8.93
CA LEU A 97 -15.47 -12.09 -8.76
C LEU A 97 -16.76 -11.31 -9.02
N ARG A 98 -16.83 -10.05 -8.58
CA ARG A 98 -18.00 -9.20 -8.86
C ARG A 98 -18.15 -8.87 -10.33
N ILE A 99 -17.03 -8.62 -11.04
CA ILE A 99 -17.02 -8.38 -12.49
C ILE A 99 -17.54 -9.63 -13.21
N GLN A 100 -17.01 -10.81 -12.91
CA GLN A 100 -17.45 -12.07 -13.51
C GLN A 100 -18.94 -12.32 -13.31
N GLU A 101 -19.46 -12.06 -12.09
CA GLU A 101 -20.89 -12.21 -11.82
C GLU A 101 -21.73 -11.20 -12.62
N LEU A 102 -21.28 -9.94 -12.74
CA LEU A 102 -21.99 -8.93 -13.54
C LEU A 102 -21.97 -9.28 -15.03
N GLU A 103 -20.85 -9.76 -15.57
CA GLU A 103 -20.74 -10.22 -16.96
C GLU A 103 -21.68 -11.40 -17.22
N ARG A 104 -21.78 -12.34 -16.29
CA ARG A 104 -22.73 -13.45 -16.36
C ARG A 104 -24.18 -12.96 -16.36
N GLN A 105 -24.53 -11.99 -15.51
CA GLN A 105 -25.87 -11.40 -15.45
C GLN A 105 -26.22 -10.67 -16.75
N VAL A 106 -25.30 -9.86 -17.28
CA VAL A 106 -25.49 -9.17 -18.57
C VAL A 106 -25.70 -10.18 -19.70
N THR A 107 -24.88 -11.22 -19.76
CA THR A 107 -25.01 -12.28 -20.78
C THR A 107 -26.37 -12.97 -20.69
N THR A 108 -26.79 -13.33 -19.48
CA THR A 108 -28.09 -13.97 -19.23
C THR A 108 -29.25 -13.06 -19.65
N LEU A 109 -29.21 -11.79 -19.25
CA LEU A 109 -30.27 -10.82 -19.54
C LEU A 109 -30.34 -10.52 -21.04
N THR A 110 -29.19 -10.36 -21.71
CA THR A 110 -29.13 -10.18 -23.16
C THR A 110 -29.69 -11.39 -23.89
N ALA A 111 -29.36 -12.62 -23.48
CA ALA A 111 -29.93 -13.83 -24.07
C ALA A 111 -31.45 -13.89 -23.88
N SER A 112 -31.95 -13.58 -22.67
CA SER A 112 -33.37 -13.52 -22.38
C SER A 112 -34.10 -12.49 -23.24
N HIS A 113 -33.56 -11.27 -23.35
CA HIS A 113 -34.15 -10.23 -24.19
C HIS A 113 -34.17 -10.60 -25.67
N LYS A 114 -33.10 -11.23 -26.18
CA LYS A 114 -33.07 -11.76 -27.56
C LYS A 114 -34.19 -12.78 -27.80
N ALA A 115 -34.37 -13.73 -26.89
CA ALA A 115 -35.44 -14.73 -27.00
C ALA A 115 -36.83 -14.09 -26.99
N ILE A 116 -37.07 -13.10 -26.13
CA ILE A 116 -38.34 -12.36 -26.07
C ILE A 116 -38.63 -11.63 -27.39
N ILE A 117 -37.64 -10.92 -27.93
CA ILE A 117 -37.80 -10.18 -29.20
C ILE A 117 -38.14 -11.14 -30.35
N LEU A 118 -37.46 -12.29 -30.43
CA LEU A 118 -37.74 -13.30 -31.46
C LEU A 118 -39.16 -13.85 -31.33
N ALA A 119 -39.60 -14.21 -30.12
CA ALA A 119 -40.95 -14.72 -29.88
C ALA A 119 -42.04 -13.69 -30.24
N VAL A 120 -41.85 -12.41 -29.88
CA VAL A 120 -42.77 -11.33 -30.28
C VAL A 120 -42.76 -11.12 -31.79
N GLY A 121 -41.60 -11.31 -32.42
CA GLY A 121 -41.41 -11.34 -33.87
C GLY A 121 -42.28 -12.38 -34.56
N GLU A 122 -42.16 -13.63 -34.13
CA GLU A 122 -42.90 -14.77 -34.66
C GLU A 122 -44.42 -14.63 -34.49
N MET A 123 -44.87 -14.01 -33.39
CA MET A 123 -46.29 -13.73 -33.15
C MET A 123 -46.84 -12.50 -33.93
N GLY A 124 -46.03 -11.85 -34.78
CA GLY A 124 -46.45 -10.69 -35.56
C GLY A 124 -46.58 -9.39 -34.75
N GLY A 125 -46.08 -9.37 -33.51
CA GLY A 125 -46.20 -8.25 -32.56
C GLY A 125 -45.19 -7.11 -32.77
N MET A 126 -44.29 -7.20 -33.76
CA MET A 126 -43.19 -6.23 -33.94
C MET A 126 -43.63 -4.79 -34.08
N LYS A 127 -44.79 -4.52 -34.68
CA LYS A 127 -45.31 -3.16 -34.86
C LYS A 127 -45.74 -2.52 -33.53
N ALA A 128 -46.29 -3.32 -32.61
CA ALA A 128 -46.61 -2.87 -31.25
C ALA A 128 -45.35 -2.74 -30.39
N TRP A 129 -44.41 -3.67 -30.54
CA TRP A 129 -43.10 -3.64 -29.89
C TRP A 129 -42.29 -2.39 -30.25
N SER A 130 -42.22 -2.04 -31.54
CA SER A 130 -41.55 -0.83 -32.04
C SER A 130 -42.14 0.45 -31.46
N ARG A 131 -43.47 0.54 -31.31
CA ARG A 131 -44.16 1.69 -30.69
C ARG A 131 -43.87 1.80 -29.19
N PHE A 132 -43.71 0.68 -28.51
CA PHE A 132 -43.37 0.66 -27.08
C PHE A 132 -41.92 1.13 -26.84
N PHE A 133 -41.00 0.68 -27.69
CA PHE A 133 -39.57 1.02 -27.60
C PHE A 133 -39.16 2.32 -28.29
N GLU A 134 -40.07 3.04 -28.94
CA GLU A 134 -39.82 4.34 -29.56
C GLU A 134 -39.20 5.35 -28.56
N LYS A 135 -39.56 5.28 -27.28
CA LYS A 135 -38.97 6.09 -26.19
C LYS A 135 -37.59 5.62 -25.72
N TYR A 136 -37.18 4.42 -26.11
CA TYR A 136 -35.93 3.75 -25.73
C TYR A 136 -35.04 3.49 -26.95
N GLU A 137 -35.26 4.19 -28.07
CA GLU A 137 -34.49 4.02 -29.31
C GLU A 137 -32.97 4.19 -29.08
N HIS A 138 -32.59 5.06 -28.13
CA HIS A 138 -31.21 5.25 -27.68
C HIS A 138 -30.61 3.97 -27.06
N VAL A 139 -31.38 3.25 -26.24
CA VAL A 139 -30.97 1.96 -25.63
C VAL A 139 -30.82 0.88 -26.70
N SER A 140 -31.71 0.86 -27.70
CA SER A 140 -31.61 -0.09 -28.81
C SER A 140 -30.37 0.13 -29.69
N LYS A 141 -29.99 1.39 -29.95
CA LYS A 141 -28.77 1.74 -30.69
C LYS A 141 -27.50 1.36 -29.91
N GLU A 142 -27.50 1.60 -28.61
CA GLU A 142 -26.39 1.23 -27.71
C GLU A 142 -26.22 -0.30 -27.65
N LEU A 143 -27.31 -1.05 -27.52
CA LEU A 143 -27.29 -2.51 -27.57
C LEU A 143 -26.78 -3.04 -28.92
N GLN A 144 -27.17 -2.44 -30.05
CA GLN A 144 -26.67 -2.83 -31.38
C GLN A 144 -25.17 -2.58 -31.54
N MET A 145 -24.64 -1.48 -30.99
CA MET A 145 -23.20 -1.20 -31.00
C MET A 145 -22.42 -2.20 -30.14
N LEU A 146 -22.91 -2.51 -28.95
CA LEU A 146 -22.29 -3.52 -28.07
C LEU A 146 -22.32 -4.93 -28.69
N LEU A 147 -23.40 -5.27 -29.41
CA LEU A 147 -23.51 -6.52 -30.17
C LEU A 147 -22.44 -6.63 -31.27
N HIS A 148 -22.23 -5.58 -32.06
CA HIS A 148 -21.18 -5.59 -33.08
C HIS A 148 -19.77 -5.72 -32.50
N GLN A 149 -19.50 -5.17 -31.32
CA GLN A 149 -18.19 -5.30 -30.66
C GLN A 149 -17.94 -6.72 -30.13
N SER A 150 -18.99 -7.43 -29.69
CA SER A 150 -18.86 -8.81 -29.20
C SER A 150 -18.55 -9.84 -30.28
N ASP A 151 -18.92 -9.59 -31.54
CA ASP A 151 -18.63 -10.48 -32.67
C ASP A 151 -17.17 -10.38 -33.16
N PHE A 152 -16.40 -9.36 -32.72
CA PHE A 152 -14.97 -9.19 -33.01
C PHE A 152 -14.03 -9.73 -31.92
N SER A 153 -14.55 -10.37 -30.87
CA SER A 153 -13.75 -10.94 -29.76
C SER A 153 -13.75 -12.48 -29.76
N LYS A 154 -13.70 -13.09 -30.95
CA LYS A 154 -13.35 -14.51 -31.14
C LYS A 154 -11.89 -14.64 -31.56
#